data_AF-A0A2U8GSX5-F1
#
_entry.id   AF-A0A2U8GSX5-F1
#
_cell.length_a   1.000
_cell.length_b   1.000
_cell.length_c   1.000
_cell.angle_alpha   90.00
_cell.angle_beta   90.00
_cell.angle_gamma   90.00
#
_symmetry.space_group_name_H-M   'P 1'
#
loop_
_entity.id
_entity.type
_entity.pdbx_description
1 polymer ?
#
loop_
_entity_poly.entity_id
_entity_poly.type
_entity_poly.pdbx_seq_one_letter_code
_entity_poly.pdbx_strand_id
1 'polypeptide(L)'
;MPLSGLELVRSVLPELSRLAEAMQETPVAPESAPTAGNVDGDDAEARTWFRDSARLLYGSDWQRETARALGRDEAALACWLVGEGVMEDSPAILLNEMLALMRRRSVDISAAADVLAQRIAS
;
A
#
# COMPACT_ATOMS: atom_id res chain seq x y z
N MET A 1 -7.66 -51.47 -4.43
CA MET A 1 -6.48 -50.94 -3.70
C MET A 1 -6.20 -49.54 -4.27
N PRO A 2 -6.53 -48.45 -3.56
CA PRO A 2 -6.22 -47.10 -4.04
C PRO A 2 -4.72 -46.84 -3.83
N LEU A 3 -4.06 -46.32 -4.87
CA LEU A 3 -2.62 -46.01 -4.85
C LEU A 3 -2.38 -44.86 -3.88
N SER A 4 -1.58 -45.12 -2.85
CA SER A 4 -1.19 -44.19 -1.78
C SER A 4 -0.65 -42.88 -2.34
N GLY A 5 -1.05 -41.75 -1.75
CA GLY A 5 -0.66 -40.39 -2.16
C GLY A 5 0.86 -40.15 -2.28
N LEU A 6 1.71 -41.03 -1.74
CA LEU A 6 3.17 -41.01 -1.93
C LEU A 6 3.61 -41.31 -3.37
N GLU A 7 2.89 -42.15 -4.12
CA GLU A 7 3.19 -42.43 -5.54
C GLU A 7 2.83 -41.22 -6.42
N LEU A 8 1.74 -40.51 -6.05
CA LEU A 8 1.31 -39.29 -6.73
C LEU A 8 2.35 -38.17 -6.55
N VAL A 9 2.87 -38.00 -5.33
CA VAL A 9 3.90 -36.99 -5.03
C VAL A 9 5.20 -37.29 -5.77
N ARG A 10 5.60 -38.56 -5.87
CA ARG A 10 6.80 -38.98 -6.62
C ARG A 10 6.67 -38.76 -8.13
N SER A 11 5.44 -38.83 -8.67
CA SER A 11 5.18 -38.57 -10.09
C SER A 11 5.23 -37.09 -10.47
N VAL A 12 4.85 -36.19 -9.56
CA VAL A 12 4.68 -34.76 -9.86
C VAL A 12 5.95 -33.92 -9.59
N LEU A 13 6.80 -34.35 -8.64
CA LEU A 13 8.08 -33.69 -8.34
C LEU A 13 8.98 -33.42 -9.56
N PRO A 14 9.24 -34.38 -10.47
CA PRO A 14 10.11 -34.13 -11.63
C PRO A 14 9.50 -33.16 -12.66
N GLU A 15 8.17 -33.06 -12.75
CA GLU A 15 7.51 -32.05 -13.59
C GLU A 15 7.65 -30.64 -12.99
N LEU A 16 7.51 -30.50 -11.66
CA LEU A 16 7.70 -29.21 -10.99
C LEU A 16 9.14 -28.71 -11.11
N SER A 17 10.14 -29.60 -11.01
CA SER A 17 11.53 -29.24 -11.24
C SER A 17 11.79 -28.77 -12.68
N ARG A 18 11.23 -29.45 -13.69
CA ARG A 18 11.33 -28.99 -15.09
C ARG A 18 10.67 -27.65 -15.31
N LEU A 19 9.51 -27.41 -14.69
CA LEU A 19 8.82 -26.13 -14.79
C LEU A 19 9.65 -25.00 -14.16
N ALA A 20 10.26 -25.26 -13.00
CA ALA A 20 11.12 -24.29 -12.32
C ALA A 20 12.38 -23.95 -13.12
N GLU A 21 13.01 -24.93 -13.77
CA GLU A 21 14.16 -24.71 -14.67
C GLU A 21 13.75 -23.93 -15.93
N ALA A 22 12.59 -24.24 -16.52
CA ALA A 22 12.07 -23.53 -17.69
C ALA A 22 11.73 -22.05 -17.39
N MET A 23 11.51 -21.69 -16.13
CA MET A 23 11.26 -20.30 -15.71
C MET A 23 12.55 -19.49 -15.46
N GLN A 24 13.73 -20.13 -15.40
CA GLN A 24 14.98 -19.45 -15.04
C GLN A 24 15.81 -18.97 -16.25
N GLU A 25 15.49 -19.37 -17.48
CA GLU A 25 16.25 -18.96 -18.66
C GLU A 25 15.53 -17.88 -19.49
N THR A 26 15.76 -16.61 -19.15
CA THR A 26 16.09 -15.60 -20.19
C THR A 26 16.87 -14.42 -19.57
N PRO A 27 18.19 -14.33 -19.73
CA PRO A 27 18.93 -13.10 -19.48
C PRO A 27 18.83 -12.21 -20.73
N VAL A 28 17.96 -11.20 -20.68
CA VAL A 28 17.93 -10.12 -21.67
C VAL A 28 18.71 -8.92 -21.12
N ALA A 29 19.63 -8.44 -21.95
CA ALA A 29 20.48 -7.27 -21.77
C ALA A 29 19.69 -5.98 -21.41
N PRO A 30 20.35 -4.94 -20.89
CA PRO A 30 19.66 -3.81 -20.28
C PRO A 30 19.11 -2.90 -21.39
N GLU A 31 17.81 -2.97 -21.62
CA GLU A 31 17.06 -1.90 -22.26
C GLU A 31 16.08 -1.35 -21.22
N SER A 32 16.34 -0.11 -20.81
CA SER A 32 15.50 0.65 -19.89
C SER A 32 14.15 0.91 -20.53
N ALA A 33 13.18 0.03 -20.28
CA ALA A 33 11.77 0.32 -20.36
C ALA A 33 11.12 -0.18 -19.07
N PRO A 34 10.35 0.65 -18.34
CA PRO A 34 9.72 0.20 -17.12
C PRO A 34 8.65 -0.83 -17.49
N THR A 35 8.91 -2.08 -17.15
CA THR A 35 7.93 -3.16 -17.17
C THR A 35 6.80 -2.78 -16.23
N ALA A 36 5.70 -2.29 -16.81
CA ALA A 36 4.40 -2.16 -16.17
C ALA A 36 3.82 -3.56 -15.92
N GLY A 37 4.35 -4.25 -14.91
CA GLY A 37 3.88 -5.55 -14.44
C GLY A 37 3.39 -5.43 -13.01
N ASN A 38 2.08 -5.54 -12.81
CA ASN A 38 1.38 -5.69 -11.51
C ASN A 38 1.42 -4.53 -10.49
N VAL A 39 1.98 -3.36 -10.81
CA VAL A 39 2.05 -2.22 -9.87
C VAL A 39 0.67 -1.59 -9.59
N ASP A 40 -0.26 -1.65 -10.55
CA ASP A 40 -1.52 -0.88 -10.48
C ASP A 40 -2.53 -1.43 -9.44
N GLY A 41 -2.52 -2.75 -9.21
CA GLY A 41 -3.44 -3.41 -8.28
C GLY A 41 -3.10 -3.14 -6.81
N ASP A 42 -1.81 -3.17 -6.46
CA ASP A 42 -1.31 -2.89 -5.11
C ASP A 42 -1.55 -1.41 -4.74
N ASP A 43 -1.35 -0.51 -5.71
CA ASP A 43 -1.59 0.92 -5.54
C ASP A 43 -3.09 1.25 -5.31
N ALA A 44 -4.02 0.54 -5.96
CA ALA A 44 -5.46 0.76 -5.77
C ALA A 44 -5.94 0.36 -4.37
N GLU A 45 -5.42 -0.75 -3.84
CA GLU A 45 -5.72 -1.22 -2.49
C GLU A 45 -5.10 -0.28 -1.44
N ALA A 46 -3.84 0.12 -1.63
CA ALA A 46 -3.16 1.10 -0.79
C ALA A 46 -3.91 2.45 -0.72
N ARG A 47 -4.38 2.97 -1.86
CA ARG A 47 -5.23 4.19 -1.92
C ARG A 47 -6.53 4.01 -1.15
N THR A 48 -7.12 2.83 -1.16
CA THR A 48 -8.36 2.54 -0.43
C THR A 48 -8.12 2.50 1.08
N TRP A 49 -7.14 1.74 1.55
CA TRP A 49 -6.77 1.72 2.97
C TRP A 49 -6.37 3.09 3.50
N PHE A 50 -5.70 3.89 2.67
CA PHE A 50 -5.39 5.27 3.00
C PHE A 50 -6.68 6.08 3.23
N ARG A 51 -7.67 6.03 2.33
CA ARG A 51 -8.93 6.78 2.47
C ARG A 51 -9.68 6.38 3.73
N ASP A 52 -9.76 5.09 4.03
CA ASP A 52 -10.45 4.60 5.23
C ASP A 52 -9.74 5.05 6.50
N SER A 53 -8.41 4.95 6.53
CA SER A 53 -7.60 5.41 7.66
C SER A 53 -7.71 6.93 7.86
N ALA A 54 -7.71 7.71 6.78
CA ALA A 54 -7.84 9.16 6.84
C ALA A 54 -9.21 9.58 7.37
N ARG A 55 -10.29 8.90 6.94
CA ARG A 55 -11.65 9.11 7.46
C ARG A 55 -11.73 8.85 8.96
N LEU A 56 -11.06 7.82 9.46
CA LEU A 56 -11.02 7.53 10.90
C LEU A 56 -10.30 8.62 11.69
N LEU A 57 -9.19 9.15 11.18
CA LEU A 57 -8.34 10.11 11.90
C LEU A 57 -8.80 11.57 11.81
N TYR A 58 -9.44 11.95 10.69
CA TYR A 58 -9.79 13.34 10.38
C TYR A 58 -11.28 13.57 10.15
N GLY A 59 -12.10 12.50 10.14
CA GLY A 59 -13.54 12.61 9.93
C GLY A 59 -13.90 13.02 8.49
N SER A 60 -15.00 13.76 8.33
CA SER A 60 -15.52 14.16 7.01
C SER A 60 -14.60 15.09 6.23
N ASP A 61 -13.72 15.83 6.91
CA ASP A 61 -12.82 16.82 6.32
C ASP A 61 -11.44 16.26 5.96
N TRP A 62 -11.28 14.93 5.97
CA TRP A 62 -9.99 14.28 5.81
C TRP A 62 -9.24 14.66 4.53
N GLN A 63 -9.93 14.92 3.42
CA GLN A 63 -9.29 15.30 2.14
C GLN A 63 -8.56 16.63 2.28
N ARG A 64 -9.27 17.66 2.70
CA ARG A 64 -8.74 19.01 2.91
C ARG A 64 -7.62 19.02 3.95
N GLU A 65 -7.82 18.34 5.09
CA GLU A 65 -6.82 18.34 6.17
C GLU A 65 -5.56 17.59 5.77
N THR A 66 -5.69 16.47 5.04
CA THR A 66 -4.52 15.72 4.56
C THR A 66 -3.79 16.50 3.46
N ALA A 67 -4.51 17.09 2.50
CA ALA A 67 -3.91 17.92 1.45
C ALA A 67 -3.13 19.10 2.06
N ARG A 68 -3.74 19.83 3.01
CA ARG A 68 -3.09 20.90 3.75
C ARG A 68 -1.82 20.43 4.47
N ALA A 69 -1.89 19.29 5.16
CA ALA A 69 -0.77 18.76 5.93
C ALA A 69 0.38 18.25 5.04
N LEU A 70 0.05 17.76 3.84
CA LEU A 70 1.01 17.38 2.82
C LEU A 70 1.54 18.58 2.00
N GLY A 71 0.98 19.78 2.20
CA GLY A 71 1.34 20.97 1.41
C GLY A 71 0.96 20.86 -0.06
N ARG A 72 -0.07 20.07 -0.38
CA ARG A 72 -0.50 19.75 -1.75
C ARG A 72 -1.89 20.29 -2.05
N ASP A 73 -2.18 20.41 -3.34
CA ASP A 73 -3.52 20.76 -3.81
C ASP A 73 -4.52 19.64 -3.51
N GLU A 74 -5.70 20.04 -3.01
CA GLU A 74 -6.75 19.10 -2.59
C GLU A 74 -7.34 18.35 -3.79
N ALA A 75 -7.55 19.02 -4.92
CA ALA A 75 -8.12 18.40 -6.11
C ALA A 75 -7.13 17.42 -6.75
N ALA A 76 -5.85 17.77 -6.84
CA ALA A 76 -4.79 16.88 -7.31
C ALA A 76 -4.70 15.61 -6.45
N LEU A 77 -4.74 15.75 -5.13
CA LEU A 77 -4.76 14.60 -4.21
C LEU A 77 -6.02 13.75 -4.41
N ALA A 78 -7.19 14.38 -4.56
CA ALA A 78 -8.45 13.67 -4.76
C ALA A 78 -8.46 12.87 -6.07
N CYS A 79 -7.99 13.46 -7.17
CA CYS A 79 -7.82 12.79 -8.45
C CYS A 79 -6.89 11.59 -8.29
N TRP A 80 -5.69 11.79 -7.72
CA TRP A 80 -4.73 10.69 -7.56
C TRP A 80 -5.30 9.52 -6.73
N LEU A 81 -6.08 9.82 -5.69
CA LEU A 81 -6.72 8.81 -4.84
C LEU A 81 -7.80 7.98 -5.52
N VAL A 82 -8.41 8.48 -6.60
CA VAL A 82 -9.34 7.70 -7.43
C VAL A 82 -8.64 7.02 -8.62
N GLY A 83 -7.32 7.15 -8.72
CA GLY A 83 -6.53 6.63 -9.84
C GLY A 83 -6.55 7.53 -11.08
N GLU A 84 -7.06 8.75 -10.95
CA GLU A 84 -7.08 9.74 -12.03
C GLU A 84 -5.92 10.74 -11.83
N GLY A 85 -5.06 10.88 -12.83
CA GLY A 85 -3.96 11.84 -12.77
C GLY A 85 -2.69 11.31 -12.10
N VAL A 86 -1.59 12.02 -12.37
CA VAL A 86 -0.23 11.65 -11.96
C VAL A 86 0.27 12.70 -10.99
N MET A 87 0.79 12.25 -9.85
CA MET A 87 1.50 13.11 -8.90
C MET A 87 2.94 13.31 -9.37
N GLU A 88 3.52 14.49 -9.13
CA GLU A 88 4.94 14.75 -9.44
C GLU A 88 5.88 13.81 -8.67
N ASP A 89 5.52 13.43 -7.44
CA ASP A 89 6.27 12.48 -6.62
C ASP A 89 5.93 11.02 -6.95
N SER A 90 6.93 10.14 -6.75
CA SER A 90 6.72 8.70 -6.79
C SER A 90 5.60 8.29 -5.81
N PRO A 91 4.66 7.41 -6.21
CA PRO A 91 3.53 7.00 -5.37
C PRO A 91 3.99 6.41 -4.02
N ALA A 92 5.14 5.70 -4.01
CA ALA A 92 5.72 5.15 -2.79
C ALA A 92 6.20 6.24 -1.81
N ILE A 93 6.69 7.38 -2.30
CA ILE A 93 7.08 8.51 -1.45
C ILE A 93 5.84 9.13 -0.83
N LEU A 94 4.82 9.40 -1.65
CA LEU A 94 3.56 9.97 -1.19
C LEU A 94 2.89 9.10 -0.12
N LEU A 95 2.80 7.79 -0.34
CA LEU A 95 2.24 6.85 0.63
C LEU A 95 3.02 6.83 1.96
N ASN A 96 4.35 6.94 1.89
CA ASN A 96 5.17 7.04 3.10
C ASN A 96 4.95 8.35 3.86
N GLU A 97 4.84 9.48 3.16
CA GLU A 97 4.52 10.78 3.78
C GLU A 97 3.14 10.76 4.44
N MET A 98 2.15 10.20 3.74
CA MET A 98 0.81 9.96 4.27
C MET A 98 0.82 9.10 5.53
N LEU A 99 1.57 8.00 5.52
CA LEU A 99 1.69 7.11 6.68
C LEU A 99 2.36 7.82 7.86
N ALA A 100 3.42 8.59 7.61
CA ALA A 100 4.08 9.40 8.63
C ALA A 100 3.14 10.43 9.24
N LEU A 101 2.33 11.10 8.42
CA LEU A 101 1.31 12.05 8.86
C LEU A 101 0.27 11.37 9.76
N MET A 102 -0.24 10.20 9.37
CA MET A 102 -1.22 9.46 10.17
C MET A 102 -0.66 9.04 11.53
N ARG A 103 0.58 8.54 11.58
CA ARG A 103 1.25 8.16 12.82
C ARG A 103 1.47 9.37 13.74
N ARG A 104 1.84 10.51 13.17
CA ARG A 104 1.96 11.75 13.95
C ARG A 104 0.61 12.14 14.55
N ARG A 105 -0.45 12.12 13.74
CA ARG A 105 -1.81 12.46 14.18
C ARG A 105 -2.30 11.54 15.29
N SER A 106 -2.04 10.23 15.20
CA SER A 106 -2.43 9.30 16.27
C SER A 106 -1.74 9.62 17.59
N VAL A 107 -0.45 9.98 17.55
CA VAL A 107 0.31 10.40 18.74
C VAL A 107 -0.29 11.66 19.35
N ASP A 108 -0.62 12.67 18.53
CA ASP A 108 -1.23 13.92 19.00
C ASP A 108 -2.60 13.68 19.65
N ILE A 109 -3.43 12.79 19.08
CA ILE A 109 -4.74 12.42 19.64
C ILE A 109 -4.58 11.72 20.99
N SER A 110 -3.67 10.75 21.09
CA SER A 110 -3.39 10.06 22.36
C SER A 110 -2.91 11.05 23.44
N ALA A 111 -1.96 11.92 23.11
CA ALA A 111 -1.47 12.93 24.04
C ALA A 111 -2.58 13.89 24.50
N ALA A 112 -3.46 14.31 23.58
CA ALA A 112 -4.60 15.16 23.94
C ALA A 112 -5.60 14.44 24.88
N ALA A 113 -5.83 13.14 24.66
CA ALA A 113 -6.66 12.33 25.54
C ALA A 113 -6.04 12.19 26.95
N ASP A 114 -4.73 11.98 27.04
CA ASP A 114 -4.01 11.92 28.32
C ASP A 114 -4.10 13.25 29.09
N VAL A 115 -3.93 14.38 28.39
CA VAL A 115 -4.10 15.71 29.00
C VAL A 115 -5.52 15.92 29.51
N LEU A 116 -6.53 15.47 28.76
CA LEU A 116 -7.92 15.54 29.18
C LEU A 116 -8.16 14.69 30.43
N ALA A 117 -7.65 13.45 30.46
CA ALA A 117 -7.76 12.55 31.60
C ALA A 117 -7.16 13.16 32.88
N GLN A 118 -5.98 13.79 32.77
CA GLN A 118 -5.33 14.49 33.89
C GLN A 118 -6.19 15.64 34.42
N ARG A 119 -6.81 16.42 33.52
CA ARG A 119 -7.66 17.57 33.90
C ARG A 119 -9.00 17.19 34.50
N ILE A 120 -9.54 16.00 34.17
CA ILE A 120 -10.79 15.51 34.76
C ILE A 120 -10.53 14.88 36.13
N ALA A 121 -9.33 14.34 36.36
CA ALA A 121 -8.93 13.76 37.64
C ALA A 121 -8.47 14.80 38.69
N SER A 122 -8.25 16.05 38.28
CA SER A 122 -7.87 17.19 39.12
C SER A 122 -9.08 18.00 39.57
#